data_AF-A0A5B8STY1-F1
#
_entry.id   AF-A0A5B8STY1-F1
#
_cell.length_a   1.000
_cell.length_b   1.000
_cell.length_c   1.000
_cell.angle_alpha   90.00
_cell.angle_beta   90.00
_cell.angle_gamma   90.00
#
_symmetry.space_group_name_H-M   'P 1'
#
loop_
_entity.id
_entity.type
_entity.pdbx_description
1 polymer ?
#
loop_
_entity_poly.entity_id
_entity_poly.type
_entity_poly.pdbx_seq_one_letter_code
_entity_poly.pdbx_strand_id
1 'polypeptide(L)'
;MRRMWFLCLLGLSLIGCVTDSSSLPRNGAPLAPACTWPITEEDTLAYSRRAIVALEAQEFRIIDTDLSLGLINAQRQRVLVGYSSAGRNGWGGGGVFGWAGSGGGGVGIGLGSGAGFGGYAADPLREERLTLLIDNDTARLSRNIRIIEADGWVRTSHAGASEDFCRELRQTIEASPVREVRP
;
A
#
# COMPACT_ATOMS: atom_id res chain seq x y z
N MET A 1 -46.76 8.07 -49.68
CA MET A 1 -46.60 6.67 -49.21
C MET A 1 -45.13 6.27 -48.99
N ARG A 2 -44.17 6.66 -49.84
CA ARG A 2 -42.74 6.26 -49.72
C ARG A 2 -41.93 6.89 -48.57
N ARG A 3 -42.42 7.98 -47.96
CA ARG A 3 -41.76 8.67 -46.82
C ARG A 3 -42.06 8.04 -45.45
N MET A 4 -43.18 7.33 -45.31
CA MET A 4 -43.57 6.69 -44.04
C MET A 4 -42.68 5.48 -43.71
N TRP A 5 -42.16 4.80 -44.74
CA TRP A 5 -41.32 3.62 -44.59
C TRP A 5 -39.93 3.93 -44.00
N PHE A 6 -39.36 5.09 -44.34
CA PHE A 6 -38.06 5.52 -43.79
C PHE A 6 -38.11 5.85 -42.29
N LEU A 7 -39.27 6.21 -41.75
CA LEU A 7 -39.43 6.51 -40.32
C LEU A 7 -39.50 5.24 -39.45
N CYS A 8 -40.08 4.14 -39.94
CA CYS A 8 -40.08 2.87 -39.20
C CYS A 8 -38.70 2.20 -39.12
N LEU A 9 -37.86 2.35 -40.14
CA LEU A 9 -36.51 1.77 -40.14
C LEU A 9 -35.55 2.50 -39.18
N LEU A 10 -35.76 3.80 -38.93
CA LEU A 10 -34.93 4.58 -38.01
C LEU A 10 -35.28 4.35 -36.53
N GLY A 11 -36.48 3.85 -36.22
CA GLY A 11 -36.92 3.58 -34.84
C GLY A 11 -36.41 2.26 -34.27
N LEU A 12 -36.08 1.27 -35.12
CA LEU A 12 -35.67 -0.06 -34.68
C LEU A 12 -34.20 -0.16 -34.22
N SER A 13 -33.37 0.84 -34.49
CA SER A 13 -31.95 0.87 -34.11
C SER A 13 -31.70 1.35 -32.68
N LEU A 14 -32.74 1.73 -31.92
CA LEU A 14 -32.61 2.25 -30.55
C LEU A 14 -32.90 1.22 -29.44
N ILE A 15 -33.16 -0.05 -29.78
CA ILE A 15 -33.38 -1.11 -28.77
C ILE A 15 -32.04 -1.78 -28.44
N GLY A 16 -31.12 -1.01 -27.87
CA GLY A 16 -29.96 -1.54 -27.19
C GLY A 16 -30.36 -1.94 -25.76
N CYS A 17 -30.65 -3.22 -25.53
CA CYS A 17 -30.65 -3.77 -24.18
C CYS A 17 -29.22 -3.69 -23.64
N VAL A 18 -28.91 -2.65 -22.87
CA VAL A 18 -27.73 -2.66 -22.00
C VAL A 18 -28.02 -3.68 -20.92
N THR A 19 -27.53 -4.90 -21.10
CA THR A 19 -27.43 -5.88 -20.01
C THR A 19 -26.33 -5.40 -19.09
N ASP A 20 -26.71 -4.56 -18.12
CA ASP A 20 -25.84 -4.15 -17.04
C ASP A 20 -25.52 -5.39 -16.21
N SER A 21 -24.32 -5.93 -16.39
CA SER A 21 -23.82 -7.01 -15.55
C SER A 21 -23.45 -6.38 -14.21
N SER A 22 -24.44 -6.33 -13.31
CA SER A 22 -24.35 -5.74 -11.97
C SER A 22 -23.36 -6.45 -11.03
N SER A 23 -22.50 -7.34 -11.54
CA SER A 23 -21.34 -7.80 -10.80
C SER A 23 -20.29 -6.69 -10.81
N LEU A 24 -20.31 -5.87 -9.76
CA LEU A 24 -19.17 -5.02 -9.41
C LEU A 24 -17.90 -5.88 -9.46
N PRO A 25 -16.80 -5.42 -10.10
CA PRO A 25 -15.52 -6.11 -10.00
C PRO A 25 -15.20 -6.26 -8.52
N ARG A 26 -15.16 -7.51 -8.05
CA ARG A 26 -14.85 -7.87 -6.67
C ARG A 26 -13.37 -7.57 -6.47
N ASN A 27 -13.06 -6.30 -6.25
CA ASN A 27 -11.72 -5.79 -6.05
C ASN A 27 -11.24 -6.26 -4.68
N GLY A 28 -10.46 -7.33 -4.70
CA GLY A 28 -9.83 -7.88 -3.51
C GLY A 28 -9.57 -9.35 -3.74
N ALA A 29 -8.34 -9.68 -4.15
CA ALA A 29 -7.85 -11.02 -3.93
C ALA A 29 -8.09 -11.34 -2.44
N PRO A 30 -8.65 -12.52 -2.11
CA PRO A 30 -8.86 -12.88 -0.71
C PRO A 30 -7.52 -12.76 0.03
N LEU A 31 -7.56 -12.20 1.24
CA LEU A 31 -6.37 -12.14 2.09
C LEU A 31 -5.81 -13.56 2.23
N ALA A 32 -4.48 -13.70 2.21
CA ALA A 32 -3.86 -14.97 2.51
C ALA A 32 -4.34 -15.44 3.89
N PRO A 33 -4.57 -16.75 4.11
CA PRO A 33 -5.15 -17.25 5.35
C PRO A 33 -4.31 -16.88 6.58
N ALA A 34 -2.99 -16.79 6.44
CA ALA A 34 -2.10 -16.35 7.52
C ALA A 34 -2.29 -14.88 7.94
N CYS A 35 -2.94 -14.05 7.11
CA CYS A 35 -3.21 -12.64 7.38
C CYS A 35 -4.55 -12.42 8.11
N THR A 36 -5.22 -13.50 8.49
CA THR A 36 -6.33 -13.49 9.43
C THR A 36 -6.04 -14.51 10.52
N TRP A 37 -6.04 -14.08 11.78
CA TRP A 37 -5.75 -14.99 12.89
C TRP A 37 -6.62 -14.68 14.11
N PRO A 38 -6.92 -15.70 14.93
CA PRO A 38 -7.65 -15.50 16.16
C PRO A 38 -6.79 -14.77 17.20
N ILE A 39 -7.44 -13.98 18.04
CA ILE A 39 -6.85 -13.30 19.19
C ILE A 39 -7.37 -14.02 20.44
N THR A 40 -6.46 -14.40 21.33
CA THR A 40 -6.78 -15.21 22.52
C THR A 40 -7.17 -14.32 23.70
N GLU A 41 -8.44 -14.37 24.13
CA GLU A 41 -9.02 -13.83 25.39
C GLU A 41 -8.45 -12.50 25.93
N GLU A 42 -7.92 -11.67 25.03
CA GLU A 42 -7.31 -10.39 25.34
C GLU A 42 -8.27 -9.28 24.91
N ASP A 43 -8.38 -8.25 25.74
CA ASP A 43 -9.12 -7.05 25.37
C ASP A 43 -8.57 -6.49 24.04
N THR A 44 -9.47 -6.20 23.10
CA THR A 44 -9.16 -5.54 21.82
C THR A 44 -8.27 -4.32 22.02
N LEU A 45 -8.49 -3.55 23.10
CA LEU A 45 -7.67 -2.38 23.42
C LEU A 45 -6.23 -2.77 23.80
N ALA A 46 -6.05 -3.80 24.61
CA ALA A 46 -4.73 -4.28 25.03
C ALA A 46 -3.95 -4.85 23.83
N TYR A 47 -4.63 -5.63 22.99
CA TYR A 47 -4.04 -6.18 21.77
C TYR A 47 -3.66 -5.06 20.78
N SER A 48 -4.52 -4.06 20.61
CA SER A 48 -4.24 -2.88 19.77
C SER A 48 -2.98 -2.13 20.24
N ARG A 49 -2.80 -1.99 21.56
CA ARG A 49 -1.60 -1.36 22.12
C ARG A 49 -0.33 -2.16 21.86
N ARG A 50 -0.37 -3.50 22.00
CA ARG A 50 0.77 -4.37 21.59
C ARG A 50 1.05 -4.25 20.11
N ALA A 51 0.00 -4.20 19.28
CA ALA A 51 0.14 -4.07 17.85
C ALA A 51 0.84 -2.77 17.43
N ILE A 52 0.51 -1.65 18.09
CA ILE A 52 1.21 -0.37 17.87
C ILE A 52 2.71 -0.51 18.18
N VAL A 53 3.06 -1.09 19.34
CA VAL A 53 4.46 -1.30 19.73
C VAL A 53 5.20 -2.18 18.71
N ALA A 54 4.58 -3.28 18.28
CA ALA A 54 5.15 -4.19 17.28
C ALA A 54 5.36 -3.50 15.93
N LEU A 55 4.41 -2.68 15.47
CA LEU A 55 4.50 -1.94 14.22
C LEU A 55 5.62 -0.90 14.27
N GLU A 56 5.73 -0.14 15.36
CA GLU A 56 6.82 0.82 15.57
C GLU A 56 8.20 0.13 15.61
N ALA A 57 8.30 -1.03 16.26
CA ALA A 57 9.53 -1.83 16.29
C ALA A 57 9.95 -2.33 14.89
N GLN A 58 9.00 -2.49 13.96
CA GLN A 58 9.26 -2.83 12.56
C GLN A 58 9.42 -1.60 11.65
N GLU A 59 9.70 -0.43 12.21
CA GLU A 59 9.88 0.85 11.50
C GLU A 59 8.63 1.35 10.76
N PHE A 60 7.44 0.88 11.12
CA PHE A 60 6.20 1.50 10.65
C PHE A 60 5.88 2.71 11.51
N ARG A 61 5.53 3.81 10.85
CA ARG A 61 4.94 4.99 11.48
C ARG A 61 3.43 4.80 11.54
N ILE A 62 2.84 4.99 12.72
CA ILE A 62 1.38 5.03 12.87
C ILE A 62 0.86 6.32 12.21
N ILE A 63 -0.06 6.18 11.27
CA ILE A 63 -0.68 7.29 10.55
C ILE A 63 -2.00 7.68 11.20
N ASP A 64 -2.80 6.68 11.55
CA ASP A 64 -4.13 6.86 12.11
C ASP A 64 -4.51 5.65 12.97
N THR A 65 -5.32 5.85 13.99
CA THR A 65 -5.77 4.79 14.90
C THR A 65 -7.15 5.11 15.44
N ASP A 66 -8.08 4.19 15.23
CA ASP A 66 -9.39 4.19 15.86
C ASP A 66 -9.52 2.97 16.78
N LEU A 67 -9.24 3.17 18.06
CA LEU A 67 -9.28 2.11 19.06
C LEU A 67 -10.71 1.63 19.35
N SER A 68 -11.73 2.42 19.02
CA SER A 68 -13.13 2.01 19.20
C SER A 68 -13.56 0.97 18.15
N LEU A 69 -12.93 1.03 16.97
CA LEU A 69 -13.11 0.08 15.87
C LEU A 69 -11.99 -0.95 15.77
N GLY A 70 -10.99 -0.90 16.67
CA GLY A 70 -9.78 -1.73 16.61
C GLY A 70 -8.97 -1.54 15.32
N LEU A 71 -9.05 -0.36 14.71
CA LEU A 71 -8.40 -0.06 13.43
C LEU A 71 -7.07 0.67 13.65
N ILE A 72 -6.00 0.13 13.07
CA ILE A 72 -4.67 0.75 13.07
C ILE A 72 -4.18 0.88 11.64
N ASN A 73 -3.89 2.10 11.23
CA ASN A 73 -3.27 2.42 9.94
C ASN A 73 -1.81 2.82 10.18
N ALA A 74 -0.89 2.12 9.51
CA ALA A 74 0.53 2.36 9.62
C ALA A 74 1.19 2.42 8.25
N GLN A 75 2.35 3.08 8.18
CA GLN A 75 3.05 3.33 6.94
C GLN A 75 4.56 3.30 7.13
N ARG A 76 5.27 2.73 6.15
CA ARG A 76 6.72 2.74 6.08
C ARG A 76 7.15 3.21 4.70
N GLN A 77 8.11 4.13 4.64
CA GLN A 77 8.65 4.65 3.39
C GLN A 77 10.15 4.38 3.32
N ARG A 78 10.64 3.99 2.14
CA ARG A 78 12.06 3.75 1.87
C ARG A 78 12.42 4.28 0.49
N VAL A 79 13.55 4.99 0.39
CA VAL A 79 14.11 5.43 -0.90
C VAL A 79 14.67 4.22 -1.64
N LEU A 80 14.34 4.07 -2.92
CA LEU A 80 14.85 3.01 -3.78
C LEU A 80 16.04 3.52 -4.60
N VAL A 81 17.22 3.51 -3.99
CA VAL A 81 18.46 3.98 -4.64
C VAL A 81 18.75 3.17 -5.91
N GLY A 82 18.91 3.87 -7.04
CA GLY A 82 19.27 3.27 -8.33
C GLY A 82 18.11 2.64 -9.12
N TYR A 83 16.89 2.70 -8.60
CA TYR A 83 15.69 2.10 -9.21
C TYR A 83 15.17 2.87 -10.44
N SER A 84 15.65 4.11 -10.65
CA SER A 84 15.28 4.99 -11.77
C SER A 84 16.00 4.69 -13.09
N SER A 85 17.08 3.89 -13.07
CA SER A 85 17.94 3.67 -14.25
C SER A 85 17.38 2.72 -15.31
N ALA A 86 16.32 1.96 -15.01
CA ALA A 86 15.90 0.83 -15.86
C ALA A 86 14.83 1.15 -16.92
N GLY A 87 14.27 2.37 -16.97
CA GLY A 87 13.06 2.61 -17.79
C GLY A 87 12.95 3.96 -18.50
N ARG A 88 13.93 4.86 -18.38
CA ARG A 88 13.83 6.23 -18.92
C ARG A 88 14.92 6.62 -19.92
N ASN A 89 15.73 5.68 -20.38
CA ASN A 89 16.73 5.88 -21.45
C ASN A 89 16.24 5.32 -22.79
N GLY A 90 15.05 5.75 -23.22
CA GLY A 90 14.72 5.76 -24.64
C GLY A 90 15.43 6.96 -25.28
N TRP A 91 16.57 6.69 -25.94
CA TRP A 91 17.49 7.60 -26.66
C TRP A 91 18.68 8.19 -25.88
N GLY A 92 19.87 7.75 -26.29
CA GLY A 92 21.00 8.63 -26.59
C GLY A 92 22.15 8.67 -25.59
N GLY A 93 23.30 8.10 -26.00
CA GLY A 93 24.62 8.58 -25.57
C GLY A 93 25.24 7.89 -24.36
N GLY A 94 26.42 7.30 -24.56
CA GLY A 94 27.21 6.65 -23.53
C GLY A 94 27.90 7.58 -22.53
N GLY A 95 28.41 6.96 -21.47
CA GLY A 95 29.23 7.50 -20.38
C GLY A 95 29.05 6.56 -19.19
N VAL A 96 29.87 5.54 -18.95
CA VAL A 96 31.27 5.54 -18.46
C VAL A 96 31.45 6.49 -17.26
N PHE A 97 31.89 5.92 -16.12
CA PHE A 97 32.18 6.50 -14.79
C PHE A 97 30.97 6.64 -13.81
N GLY A 98 31.03 6.22 -12.54
CA GLY A 98 32.16 5.78 -11.74
C GLY A 98 31.75 5.12 -10.42
N TRP A 99 32.72 4.38 -9.89
CA TRP A 99 32.79 3.74 -8.59
C TRP A 99 32.89 4.78 -7.46
N ALA A 100 32.28 4.51 -6.30
CA ALA A 100 32.63 4.94 -4.92
C ALA A 100 31.44 5.49 -4.12
N GLY A 101 31.23 4.92 -2.93
CA GLY A 101 30.25 5.43 -1.95
C GLY A 101 29.97 4.46 -0.81
N SER A 102 31.00 4.12 -0.01
CA SER A 102 30.85 3.59 1.34
C SER A 102 30.27 4.66 2.28
N GLY A 103 29.33 4.30 3.15
CA GLY A 103 28.97 5.16 4.28
C GLY A 103 27.57 4.88 4.82
N GLY A 104 27.50 4.31 6.02
CA GLY A 104 26.26 4.23 6.79
C GLY A 104 25.75 5.60 7.21
N GLY A 105 24.46 5.65 7.51
CA GLY A 105 23.80 6.84 8.03
C GLY A 105 22.31 6.76 7.74
N GLY A 106 21.53 6.33 8.73
CA GLY A 106 20.08 6.44 8.66
C GLY A 106 19.70 7.92 8.48
N VAL A 107 18.98 8.22 7.41
CA VAL A 107 18.35 9.52 7.22
C VAL A 107 16.89 9.26 6.90
N GLY A 108 16.08 9.24 7.95
CA GLY A 108 14.64 9.38 7.80
C GLY A 108 14.35 10.81 7.35
N ILE A 109 14.17 11.02 6.05
CA ILE A 109 13.64 12.28 5.53
C ILE A 109 12.21 12.03 5.10
N GLY A 110 11.30 12.36 6.02
CA GLY A 110 9.93 12.63 5.67
C GLY A 110 9.80 14.04 5.11
N LEU A 111 8.88 14.17 4.16
CA LEU A 111 8.32 15.40 3.60
C LEU A 111 9.13 16.07 2.49
N GLY A 112 8.45 16.24 1.36
CA GLY A 112 9.00 16.75 0.12
C GLY A 112 9.52 18.18 0.21
N SER A 113 10.62 18.39 -0.49
CA SER A 113 11.06 19.69 -0.98
C SER A 113 11.98 19.42 -2.17
N GLY A 114 11.56 19.82 -3.37
CA GLY A 114 12.47 19.87 -4.49
C GLY A 114 13.58 20.89 -4.22
N ALA A 115 14.83 20.50 -4.44
CA ALA A 115 15.96 21.40 -4.74
C ALA A 115 17.25 20.61 -5.02
N GLY A 116 17.72 20.64 -6.28
CA GLY A 116 19.13 20.52 -6.77
C GLY A 116 19.91 19.23 -6.47
N PHE A 117 20.81 18.71 -7.30
CA PHE A 117 21.62 19.23 -8.39
C PHE A 117 22.03 18.07 -9.33
N GLY A 118 22.04 18.32 -10.64
CA GLY A 118 22.61 17.40 -11.65
C GLY A 118 21.62 16.37 -12.18
N GLY A 119 21.77 15.98 -13.45
CA GLY A 119 20.78 15.25 -14.27
C GLY A 119 20.49 13.79 -13.87
N TYR A 120 20.53 13.47 -12.58
CA TYR A 120 20.10 12.19 -12.05
C TYR A 120 18.60 12.26 -11.76
N ALA A 121 17.83 11.35 -12.33
CA ALA A 121 16.44 11.17 -11.94
C ALA A 121 16.40 10.88 -10.44
N ALA A 122 15.72 11.72 -9.66
CA ALA A 122 15.57 11.53 -8.23
C ALA A 122 15.02 10.12 -7.94
N ASP A 123 15.56 9.48 -6.90
CA ASP A 123 15.23 8.10 -6.58
C ASP A 123 13.75 7.96 -6.18
N PRO A 124 13.05 6.94 -6.67
CA PRO A 124 11.66 6.70 -6.33
C PRO A 124 11.51 6.20 -4.89
N LEU A 125 10.32 6.39 -4.33
CA LEU A 125 9.96 5.99 -2.98
C LEU A 125 9.15 4.69 -3.01
N ARG A 126 9.59 3.68 -2.25
CA ARG A 126 8.74 2.56 -1.86
C ARG A 126 7.92 2.97 -0.65
N GLU A 127 6.61 3.03 -0.82
CA GLU A 127 5.66 3.24 0.26
C GLU A 127 4.94 1.94 0.57
N GLU A 128 4.94 1.55 1.83
CA GLU A 128 4.22 0.39 2.33
C GLU A 128 3.15 0.89 3.29
N ARG A 129 1.89 0.70 2.94
CA ARG A 129 0.74 1.03 3.78
C ARG A 129 0.14 -0.25 4.33
N LEU A 130 -0.09 -0.25 5.64
CA LEU A 130 -0.59 -1.38 6.40
C LEU A 130 -1.86 -0.95 7.12
N THR A 131 -2.87 -1.81 7.07
CA THR A 131 -4.10 -1.66 7.83
C THR A 131 -4.31 -2.95 8.62
N LEU A 132 -4.34 -2.81 9.94
CA LEU A 132 -4.66 -3.89 10.86
C LEU A 132 -6.03 -3.58 11.47
N LEU A 133 -6.95 -4.53 11.34
CA LEU A 133 -8.27 -4.49 11.95
C LEU A 133 -8.33 -5.57 13.03
N ILE A 134 -8.69 -5.18 14.23
CA ILE A 134 -8.86 -6.03 15.40
C ILE A 134 -10.33 -5.99 15.77
N ASP A 135 -11.03 -7.11 15.66
CA ASP A 135 -12.45 -7.22 15.96
C ASP A 135 -12.66 -8.42 16.87
N ASN A 136 -13.05 -8.15 18.13
CA ASN A 136 -13.39 -9.10 19.19
C ASN A 136 -12.45 -10.31 19.35
N ASP A 137 -12.50 -11.28 18.45
CA ASP A 137 -11.76 -12.54 18.47
C ASP A 137 -10.78 -12.69 17.29
N THR A 138 -10.71 -11.73 16.36
CA THR A 138 -10.02 -11.87 15.08
C THR A 138 -9.21 -10.63 14.73
N ALA A 139 -7.95 -10.82 14.33
CA ALA A 139 -7.14 -9.81 13.66
C ALA A 139 -7.11 -10.07 12.15
N ARG A 140 -7.24 -9.01 11.34
CA ARG A 140 -7.14 -9.02 9.89
C ARG A 140 -6.13 -8.00 9.41
N LEU A 141 -5.18 -8.42 8.58
CA LEU A 141 -4.08 -7.60 8.11
C LEU A 141 -4.11 -7.41 6.59
N SER A 142 -4.12 -6.15 6.16
CA SER A 142 -3.90 -5.79 4.76
C SER A 142 -2.63 -4.97 4.63
N ARG A 143 -1.87 -5.20 3.55
CA ARG A 143 -0.68 -4.43 3.19
C ARG A 143 -0.67 -4.14 1.70
N ASN A 144 -0.47 -2.87 1.35
CA ASN A 144 -0.30 -2.40 -0.01
C ASN A 144 1.10 -1.79 -0.16
N ILE A 145 1.80 -2.17 -1.22
CA ILE A 145 3.12 -1.64 -1.55
C ILE A 145 2.98 -0.84 -2.84
N ARG A 146 3.47 0.40 -2.79
CA ARG A 146 3.52 1.32 -3.92
C ARG A 146 4.94 1.74 -4.19
N ILE A 147 5.24 1.95 -5.46
CA ILE A 147 6.46 2.64 -5.86
C ILE A 147 6.06 3.94 -6.53
N ILE A 148 6.51 5.04 -5.94
CA ILE A 148 6.14 6.40 -6.30
C ILE A 148 7.39 7.06 -6.88
N GLU A 149 7.31 7.49 -8.12
CA GLU A 149 8.37 8.25 -8.79
C GLU A 149 8.54 9.63 -8.16
N ALA A 150 9.67 10.28 -8.41
CA ALA A 150 10.01 11.57 -7.79
C ALA A 150 9.04 12.71 -8.17
N ASP A 151 8.31 12.56 -9.27
CA ASP A 151 7.24 13.46 -9.72
C ASP A 151 5.87 13.14 -9.10
N GLY A 152 5.79 12.14 -8.22
CA GLY A 152 4.58 11.72 -7.53
C GLY A 152 3.76 10.67 -8.28
N TRP A 153 4.18 10.24 -9.48
CA TRP A 153 3.46 9.21 -10.23
C TRP A 153 3.64 7.82 -9.60
N VAL A 154 2.54 7.11 -9.41
CA VAL A 154 2.57 5.72 -8.91
C VAL A 154 2.92 4.79 -10.06
N ARG A 155 4.13 4.22 -10.02
CA ARG A 155 4.61 3.27 -11.03
C ARG A 155 4.04 1.88 -10.85
N THR A 156 4.00 1.41 -9.61
CA THR A 156 3.42 0.11 -9.26
C THR A 156 2.61 0.24 -7.97
N SER A 157 1.56 -0.58 -7.87
CA SER A 157 0.73 -0.72 -6.66
C SER A 157 0.25 -2.16 -6.60
N HIS A 158 0.61 -2.88 -5.55
CA HIS A 158 0.20 -4.29 -5.38
C HIS A 158 -0.01 -4.65 -3.92
N ALA A 159 -0.75 -5.74 -3.68
CA ALA A 159 -0.85 -6.34 -2.35
C ALA A 159 0.52 -6.90 -1.94
N GLY A 160 0.93 -6.62 -0.70
CA GLY A 160 2.22 -7.02 -0.13
C GLY A 160 2.10 -7.83 1.16
N ALA A 161 0.90 -8.29 1.52
CA ALA A 161 0.65 -9.16 2.67
C ALA A 161 0.90 -10.62 2.28
N SER A 162 2.17 -11.04 2.28
CA SER A 162 2.55 -12.45 2.12
C SER A 162 2.32 -13.24 3.41
N GLU A 163 2.17 -14.55 3.32
CA GLU A 163 1.96 -15.41 4.49
C GLU A 163 3.08 -15.28 5.55
N ASP A 164 4.35 -15.23 5.11
CA ASP A 164 5.50 -15.09 6.01
C ASP A 164 5.47 -13.77 6.78
N PHE A 165 5.24 -12.67 6.07
CA PHE A 165 5.07 -11.34 6.68
C PHE A 165 3.94 -11.32 7.72
N CYS A 166 2.79 -11.91 7.40
CA CYS A 166 1.65 -11.96 8.32
C CYS A 166 1.97 -12.79 9.58
N ARG A 167 2.67 -13.91 9.42
CA ARG A 167 3.11 -14.77 10.52
C ARG A 167 4.14 -14.08 11.42
N GLU A 168 5.14 -13.43 10.82
CA GLU A 168 6.20 -12.70 11.51
C GLU A 168 5.63 -11.51 12.29
N LEU A 169 4.74 -10.73 11.67
CA LEU A 169 4.09 -9.61 12.37
C LEU A 169 3.25 -10.12 13.53
N ARG A 170 2.44 -11.16 13.34
CA ARG A 170 1.65 -11.77 14.43
C ARG A 170 2.54 -12.18 15.60
N GLN A 171 3.64 -12.89 15.34
CA GLN A 171 4.59 -13.29 16.38
C GLN A 171 5.20 -12.09 17.09
N THR A 172 5.51 -11.02 16.36
CA THR A 172 6.03 -9.77 16.93
C THR A 172 5.00 -9.11 17.86
N ILE A 173 3.72 -9.10 17.47
CA ILE A 173 2.62 -8.56 18.29
C ILE A 173 2.45 -9.40 19.57
N GLU A 174 2.42 -10.72 19.44
CA GLU A 174 2.27 -11.65 20.57
C GLU A 174 3.45 -11.56 21.55
N ALA A 175 4.65 -11.28 21.06
CA ALA A 175 5.85 -11.08 21.88
C ALA A 175 5.99 -9.66 22.48
N SER A 176 5.18 -8.70 22.02
CA SER A 176 5.29 -7.30 22.46
C SER A 176 4.63 -7.06 23.81
N PRO A 177 5.23 -6.24 24.69
CA PRO A 177 4.62 -5.90 25.97
C PRO A 177 3.38 -5.02 25.76
N VAL A 178 2.39 -5.13 26.66
CA VAL A 178 1.30 -4.16 26.72
C VAL A 178 1.87 -2.83 27.20
N ARG A 179 1.82 -1.78 26.37
CA ARG A 179 2.19 -0.44 26.80
C ARG A 179 1.09 0.14 27.69
N GLU A 180 1.35 0.25 28.99
CA GLU A 180 0.53 1.05 29.90
C GLU A 180 0.79 2.53 29.63
N VAL A 181 -0.24 3.27 29.23
CA VAL A 181 -0.19 4.73 29.20
C VAL A 181 -0.31 5.20 30.65
N ARG A 182 0.82 5.57 31.25
CA ARG A 182 0.81 6.22 32.58
C ARG A 182 0.15 7.61 32.42
N PRO A 183 -0.84 7.96 33.26
CA PRO A 183 -1.51 9.26 33.20
C PRO A 183 -0.56 10.43 33.50
#